data_AF-X1EEZ9-F1
#
_entry.id   AF-X1EEZ9-F1
#
_cell.length_a   1.000
_cell.length_b   1.000
_cell.length_c   1.000
_cell.angle_alpha   90.00
_cell.angle_beta   90.00
_cell.angle_gamma   90.00
#
_symmetry.space_group_name_H-M   'P 1'
#
loop_
_entity.id
_entity.type
_entity.pdbx_description
1 polymer ?
#
loop_
_entity_poly.entity_id
_entity_poly.type
_entity_poly.pdbx_seq_one_letter_code
_entity_poly.pdbx_strand_id
1 'polypeptide(L)'
;ADLTWTAPGDDGTIATIAPGTFKIQYSSWTNWWDIEWSTASAETVTISTTGIKLGDTCSTTVGGLTKGVTYYFRIWTADEVPNWSGECTSGATAWIKVNIFFSDDFESWTATNIGPWDIRDVDENCFASTTTFKKDKFYGFECIDSSGGAGGQGTAHIREYMTLGSTSYVRFYAYFKDDFFDQGSRVIMNYEDVDFNPNFYLATLTNKKIRLYSENAASDTQDSEVTLSSNTWHCFEVRTPTPTASSSIQWWIDGVKQPEITGD
;
A
#
# COMPACT_ATOMS: atom_id res chain seq x y z
N ALA A 1 5.23 -12.52 -0.49
CA ALA A 1 4.09 -13.44 -0.29
C ALA A 1 4.49 -14.45 0.76
N ASP A 2 3.73 -14.55 1.84
CA ASP A 2 4.01 -15.53 2.90
C ASP A 2 3.22 -16.80 2.61
N LEU A 3 3.95 -17.91 2.44
CA LEU A 3 3.37 -19.23 2.17
C LEU A 3 3.53 -20.10 3.41
N THR A 4 2.46 -20.82 3.73
CA THR A 4 2.45 -21.87 4.77
C THR A 4 1.90 -23.15 4.16
N TRP A 5 2.55 -24.28 4.45
CA TRP A 5 2.10 -25.59 3.99
C TRP A 5 2.41 -26.65 5.04
N THR A 6 1.74 -27.80 4.91
CA THR A 6 2.02 -28.98 5.72
C THR A 6 3.02 -29.87 5.00
N ALA A 7 4.10 -30.25 5.66
CA ALA A 7 5.14 -31.08 5.07
C ALA A 7 4.62 -32.48 4.75
N PRO A 8 4.98 -33.04 3.57
CA PRO A 8 4.80 -34.45 3.31
C PRO A 8 5.78 -35.30 4.15
N GLY A 9 5.56 -36.61 4.19
CA GLY A 9 6.59 -37.54 4.64
C GLY A 9 7.61 -37.79 3.51
N ASP A 10 8.72 -38.42 3.88
CA ASP A 10 9.82 -38.74 2.97
C ASP A 10 9.40 -39.77 1.89
N ASP A 11 8.86 -40.91 2.31
CA ASP A 11 8.26 -41.94 1.46
C ASP A 11 6.73 -41.76 1.38
N GLY A 12 6.29 -40.62 0.86
CA GLY A 12 4.88 -40.25 0.76
C GLY A 12 4.32 -39.71 2.07
N THR A 13 3.72 -40.56 2.92
CA THR A 13 3.18 -40.14 4.24
C THR A 13 3.94 -40.77 5.41
N ILE A 14 5.13 -41.29 5.18
CA ILE A 14 5.93 -41.99 6.20
C ILE A 14 7.36 -41.43 6.20
N ALA A 15 8.02 -41.48 7.36
CA ALA A 15 9.40 -41.06 7.60
C ALA A 15 9.69 -39.54 7.56
N THR A 16 10.90 -39.17 8.02
CA THR A 16 11.37 -37.78 8.20
C THR A 16 12.29 -37.42 7.05
N ILE A 17 12.04 -36.28 6.41
CA ILE A 17 12.89 -35.75 5.34
C ILE A 17 14.20 -35.23 5.96
N ALA A 18 15.35 -35.89 5.77
CA ALA A 18 16.60 -35.55 6.48
C ALA A 18 17.90 -36.10 5.82
N PRO A 19 18.52 -35.37 4.86
CA PRO A 19 18.14 -34.07 4.29
C PRO A 19 17.07 -34.11 3.19
N GLY A 20 16.45 -32.96 2.93
CA GLY A 20 15.64 -32.77 1.73
C GLY A 20 15.58 -31.34 1.24
N THR A 21 14.76 -31.12 0.22
CA THR A 21 14.65 -29.82 -0.45
C THR A 21 13.20 -29.54 -0.84
N PHE A 22 12.72 -28.34 -0.53
CA PHE A 22 11.50 -27.80 -1.14
C PHE A 22 11.86 -26.95 -2.35
N LYS A 23 11.07 -27.08 -3.41
CA LYS A 23 11.10 -26.17 -4.55
C LYS A 23 9.73 -25.57 -4.76
N ILE A 24 9.69 -24.27 -4.99
CA ILE A 24 8.46 -23.50 -5.17
C ILE A 24 8.56 -22.79 -6.51
N GLN A 25 7.63 -23.05 -7.42
CA GLN A 25 7.44 -22.26 -8.64
C GLN A 25 6.26 -21.33 -8.42
N TYR A 26 6.32 -20.14 -9.03
CA TYR A 26 5.18 -19.24 -9.08
C TYR A 26 4.94 -18.69 -10.49
N SER A 27 3.70 -18.31 -10.79
CA SER A 27 3.33 -17.68 -12.06
C SER A 27 2.20 -16.69 -11.85
N SER A 28 2.22 -15.59 -12.61
CA SER A 28 1.12 -14.63 -12.69
C SER A 28 0.16 -14.90 -13.86
N TRP A 29 0.45 -15.92 -14.68
CA TRP A 29 -0.38 -16.25 -15.82
C TRP A 29 -1.66 -16.93 -15.33
N THR A 30 -2.80 -16.55 -15.90
CA THR A 30 -4.11 -17.01 -15.45
C THR A 30 -4.58 -18.25 -16.18
N ASN A 31 -4.08 -18.52 -17.38
CA ASN A 31 -4.40 -19.73 -18.12
C ASN A 31 -3.46 -20.87 -17.68
N TRP A 32 -4.02 -21.84 -16.96
CA TRP A 32 -3.29 -22.98 -16.42
C TRP A 32 -2.50 -23.76 -17.48
N TRP A 33 -3.05 -23.88 -18.69
CA TRP A 33 -2.45 -24.63 -19.78
C TRP A 33 -1.20 -23.98 -20.37
N ASP A 34 -0.99 -22.69 -20.09
CA ASP A 34 0.16 -21.94 -20.58
C ASP A 34 1.34 -21.96 -19.59
N ILE A 35 1.17 -22.62 -18.43
CA ILE A 35 2.22 -22.71 -17.40
C ILE A 35 2.85 -24.08 -17.44
N GLU A 36 4.13 -24.14 -17.82
CA GLU A 36 4.95 -25.32 -17.64
C GLU A 36 5.41 -25.42 -16.18
N TRP A 37 4.67 -26.20 -15.39
CA TRP A 37 5.01 -26.46 -14.00
C TRP A 37 6.10 -27.53 -13.91
N SER A 38 7.31 -27.13 -13.53
CA SER A 38 8.46 -28.03 -13.47
C SER A 38 9.47 -27.54 -12.43
N THR A 39 10.17 -28.49 -11.81
CA THR A 39 11.30 -28.20 -10.93
C THR A 39 12.50 -27.63 -11.70
N ALA A 40 12.50 -27.67 -13.02
CA ALA A 40 13.53 -27.08 -13.90
C ALA A 40 13.19 -25.66 -14.38
N SER A 41 12.00 -25.13 -14.06
CA SER A 41 11.57 -23.81 -14.52
C SER A 41 12.42 -22.68 -13.91
N ALA A 42 12.58 -21.59 -14.68
CA ALA A 42 13.47 -20.48 -14.32
C ALA A 42 13.00 -19.66 -13.10
N GLU A 43 11.68 -19.53 -12.90
CA GLU A 43 11.08 -18.78 -11.79
C GLU A 43 10.78 -19.70 -10.59
N THR A 44 11.82 -20.08 -9.85
CA THR A 44 11.68 -20.95 -8.67
C THR A 44 12.44 -20.46 -7.45
N VAL A 45 11.93 -20.79 -6.27
CA VAL A 45 12.60 -20.67 -4.97
C VAL A 45 12.98 -22.07 -4.50
N THR A 46 14.23 -22.28 -4.12
CA THR A 46 14.72 -23.56 -3.60
C THR A 46 15.12 -23.40 -2.13
N ILE A 47 14.63 -24.30 -1.28
CA ILE A 47 14.80 -24.26 0.17
C ILE A 47 15.36 -25.60 0.61
N SER A 48 16.61 -25.63 1.05
CA SER A 48 17.17 -26.81 1.71
C SER A 48 16.60 -26.97 3.11
N THR A 49 16.29 -28.20 3.50
CA THR A 49 15.71 -28.52 4.80
C THR A 49 16.26 -29.84 5.37
N THR A 50 16.05 -30.08 6.65
CA THR A 50 16.42 -31.33 7.32
C THR A 50 15.56 -31.55 8.56
N GLY A 51 15.26 -32.81 8.87
CA GLY A 51 14.52 -33.17 10.08
C GLY A 51 13.03 -32.84 10.03
N ILE A 52 12.46 -32.65 8.83
CA ILE A 52 11.04 -32.31 8.67
C ILE A 52 10.20 -33.59 8.73
N LYS A 53 9.23 -33.61 9.63
CA LYS A 53 8.32 -34.74 9.83
C LYS A 53 7.00 -34.50 9.10
N LEU A 54 6.31 -35.59 8.78
CA LEU A 54 4.93 -35.51 8.30
C LEU A 54 4.08 -34.65 9.24
N GLY A 55 3.35 -33.69 8.67
CA GLY A 55 2.44 -32.85 9.44
C GLY A 55 3.09 -31.57 9.98
N ASP A 56 4.42 -31.43 9.88
CA ASP A 56 5.10 -30.21 10.29
C ASP A 56 4.62 -29.03 9.44
N THR A 57 4.36 -27.90 10.10
CA THR A 57 4.04 -26.66 9.40
C THR A 57 5.32 -26.03 8.89
N CYS A 58 5.45 -25.94 7.57
CA CYS A 58 6.54 -25.26 6.89
C CYS A 58 6.08 -23.90 6.38
N SER A 59 7.00 -22.94 6.33
CA SER A 59 6.71 -21.60 5.82
C SER A 59 7.90 -20.97 5.11
N THR A 60 7.60 -20.03 4.22
CA THR A 60 8.62 -19.21 3.56
C THR A 60 8.01 -17.92 3.01
N THR A 61 8.86 -16.92 2.78
CA THR A 61 8.48 -15.66 2.16
C THR A 61 9.08 -15.57 0.76
N VAL A 62 8.21 -15.53 -0.25
CA VAL A 62 8.59 -15.28 -1.65
C VAL A 62 8.61 -13.77 -1.90
N GLY A 63 9.80 -13.21 -2.13
CA GLY A 63 10.03 -11.80 -2.45
C GLY A 63 9.98 -11.50 -3.96
N GLY A 64 10.17 -10.23 -4.34
CA GLY A 64 10.29 -9.82 -5.75
C GLY A 64 9.00 -9.82 -6.57
N LEU A 65 7.85 -10.13 -5.95
CA LEU A 65 6.56 -10.19 -6.64
C LEU A 65 5.99 -8.80 -6.91
N THR A 66 5.32 -8.65 -8.06
CA THR A 66 4.68 -7.40 -8.47
C THR A 66 3.37 -7.19 -7.70
N LYS A 67 3.19 -6.03 -7.07
CA LYS A 67 1.96 -5.69 -6.33
C LYS A 67 0.70 -5.71 -7.22
N GLY A 68 -0.44 -6.12 -6.67
CA GLY A 68 -1.73 -6.14 -7.38
C GLY A 68 -1.86 -7.22 -8.47
N VAL A 69 -0.92 -8.17 -8.55
CA VAL A 69 -0.97 -9.29 -9.49
C VAL A 69 -1.36 -10.55 -8.74
N THR A 70 -2.28 -11.34 -9.29
CA THR A 70 -2.60 -12.68 -8.77
C THR A 70 -1.46 -13.62 -9.12
N TYR A 71 -0.90 -14.30 -8.11
CA TYR A 71 0.11 -15.33 -8.30
C TYR A 71 -0.43 -16.70 -7.90
N TYR A 72 -0.07 -17.70 -8.68
CA TYR A 72 -0.28 -19.12 -8.42
C TYR A 72 1.05 -19.73 -8.00
N PHE A 73 1.02 -20.66 -7.04
CA PHE A 73 2.20 -21.32 -6.51
C PHE A 73 2.08 -22.83 -6.64
N ARG A 74 3.20 -23.51 -6.89
CA ARG A 74 3.32 -24.98 -6.82
C ARG A 74 4.57 -25.34 -6.04
N ILE A 75 4.45 -26.33 -5.17
CA ILE A 75 5.51 -26.76 -4.26
C ILE A 75 5.82 -28.23 -4.53
N TRP A 76 7.11 -28.56 -4.61
CA TRP A 76 7.63 -29.92 -4.67
C TRP A 76 8.57 -30.16 -3.50
N THR A 77 8.68 -31.43 -3.11
CA THR A 77 9.63 -31.88 -2.08
C THR A 77 10.53 -32.94 -2.69
N ALA A 78 11.82 -32.93 -2.33
CA ALA A 78 12.77 -33.99 -2.65
C ALA A 78 13.46 -34.48 -1.37
N ASP A 79 13.78 -35.76 -1.36
CA ASP A 79 14.51 -36.50 -0.33
C ASP A 79 16.04 -36.43 -0.55
N GLU A 80 16.80 -37.30 0.13
CA GLU A 80 18.27 -37.37 0.10
C GLU A 80 18.82 -37.76 -1.28
N VAL A 81 18.02 -38.41 -2.12
CA VAL A 81 18.39 -38.88 -3.45
C VAL A 81 17.45 -38.23 -4.45
N PRO A 82 17.73 -37.00 -4.93
CA PRO A 82 16.76 -35.96 -5.35
C PRO A 82 15.57 -36.46 -6.19
N ASN A 83 14.69 -37.22 -5.56
CA ASN A 83 13.50 -37.79 -6.14
C ASN A 83 12.43 -36.79 -5.80
N TRP A 84 12.20 -35.88 -6.73
CA TRP A 84 11.11 -34.93 -6.58
C TRP A 84 9.80 -35.69 -6.49
N SER A 85 8.99 -35.33 -5.51
CA SER A 85 7.59 -35.76 -5.41
C SER A 85 6.95 -35.64 -6.79
N GLY A 86 6.27 -36.70 -7.25
CA GLY A 86 5.53 -36.68 -8.51
C GLY A 86 4.58 -35.48 -8.57
N GLU A 87 4.19 -35.07 -9.79
CA GLU A 87 3.27 -33.96 -9.97
C GLU A 87 2.07 -34.12 -9.02
N CYS A 88 1.98 -33.26 -8.02
CA CYS A 88 0.84 -33.26 -7.13
C CYS A 88 -0.39 -32.97 -8.00
N THR A 89 -1.24 -33.98 -8.19
CA THR A 89 -2.45 -33.91 -9.04
C THR A 89 -3.53 -33.03 -8.41
N SER A 90 -3.47 -32.87 -7.09
CA SER A 90 -4.09 -31.74 -6.39
C SER A 90 -3.07 -30.63 -6.25
N GLY A 91 -2.91 -29.81 -7.29
CA GLY A 91 -2.17 -28.56 -7.13
C GLY A 91 -2.70 -27.85 -5.87
N ALA A 92 -1.82 -27.55 -4.92
CA ALA A 92 -2.20 -26.74 -3.79
C ALA A 92 -2.49 -25.33 -4.32
N THR A 93 -3.73 -25.08 -4.73
CA THR A 93 -4.22 -23.74 -5.05
C THR A 93 -4.29 -22.95 -3.75
N ALA A 94 -3.14 -22.43 -3.32
CA ALA A 94 -3.09 -21.35 -2.36
C ALA A 94 -3.34 -20.06 -3.15
N TRP A 95 -4.57 -19.56 -3.08
CA TRP A 95 -4.85 -18.18 -3.48
C TRP A 95 -4.36 -17.32 -2.33
N ILE A 96 -3.22 -16.67 -2.50
CA ILE A 96 -2.87 -15.60 -1.58
C ILE A 96 -3.85 -14.45 -1.87
N LYS A 97 -4.85 -14.29 -1.00
CA LYS A 97 -5.28 -12.93 -0.68
C LYS A 97 -4.06 -12.33 -0.02
N VAL A 98 -3.23 -11.63 -0.80
CA VAL A 98 -2.39 -10.59 -0.18
C VAL A 98 -3.42 -9.79 0.59
N ASN A 99 -3.34 -9.79 1.92
CA ASN A 99 -4.23 -8.94 2.69
C ASN A 99 -3.96 -7.54 2.17
N ILE A 100 -4.85 -7.07 1.31
CA ILE A 100 -4.90 -5.71 0.86
C ILE A 100 -5.42 -5.00 2.10
N PHE A 101 -4.51 -4.71 3.04
CA PHE A 101 -4.84 -3.96 4.24
C PHE A 101 -5.30 -2.55 3.85
N PHE A 102 -4.87 -2.09 2.66
CA PHE A 102 -5.26 -0.85 2.01
C PHE A 102 -5.41 -1.09 0.52
N SER A 103 -6.65 -1.02 0.03
CA SER A 103 -6.98 -0.87 -1.38
C SER A 103 -7.55 0.53 -1.47
N ASP A 104 -6.97 1.35 -2.31
CA ASP A 104 -7.65 2.54 -2.80
C ASP A 104 -8.11 2.25 -4.24
N ASP A 105 -8.55 3.28 -4.95
CA ASP A 105 -8.96 3.15 -6.35
C ASP A 105 -7.83 3.56 -7.32
N PHE A 106 -6.65 3.97 -6.84
CA PHE A 106 -5.54 4.42 -7.68
C PHE A 106 -4.94 3.28 -8.50
N GLU A 107 -5.08 2.01 -8.09
CA GLU A 107 -4.58 0.88 -8.87
C GLU A 107 -5.30 0.69 -10.22
N SER A 108 -6.50 1.27 -10.36
CA SER A 108 -7.28 1.24 -11.61
C SER A 108 -6.93 2.39 -12.57
N TRP A 109 -6.14 3.36 -12.11
CA TRP A 109 -5.88 4.58 -12.87
C TRP A 109 -5.00 4.33 -14.08
N THR A 110 -5.20 5.17 -15.10
CA THR A 110 -4.38 5.19 -16.31
C THR A 110 -3.86 6.61 -16.55
N ALA A 111 -3.07 6.80 -17.61
CA ALA A 111 -2.57 8.13 -17.97
C ALA A 111 -3.66 9.15 -18.37
N THR A 112 -4.92 8.73 -18.48
CA THR A 112 -6.05 9.60 -18.88
C THR A 112 -7.34 9.32 -18.10
N ASN A 113 -7.29 8.52 -17.02
CA ASN A 113 -8.49 8.13 -16.26
C ASN A 113 -8.16 8.09 -14.76
N ILE A 114 -8.94 8.81 -13.96
CA ILE A 114 -8.82 9.01 -12.51
C ILE A 114 -9.82 8.17 -11.69
N GLY A 115 -10.34 7.07 -12.23
CA GLY A 115 -11.26 6.20 -11.47
C GLY A 115 -12.54 6.94 -11.02
N PRO A 116 -13.08 6.65 -9.82
CA PRO A 116 -14.32 7.28 -9.33
C PRO A 116 -14.15 8.67 -8.72
N TRP A 117 -12.97 9.28 -8.84
CA TRP A 117 -12.65 10.55 -8.19
C TRP A 117 -13.16 11.76 -8.97
N ASP A 118 -13.65 12.76 -8.24
CA ASP A 118 -14.03 14.06 -8.81
C ASP A 118 -12.82 14.99 -8.84
N ILE A 119 -12.49 15.57 -10.00
CA ILE A 119 -11.57 16.73 -10.09
C ILE A 119 -12.30 17.99 -9.66
N ARG A 120 -11.63 18.79 -8.82
CA ARG A 120 -12.05 20.13 -8.44
C ARG A 120 -10.93 21.13 -8.65
N ASP A 121 -11.15 21.99 -9.63
CA ASP A 121 -10.33 23.16 -9.92
C ASP A 121 -11.21 24.40 -9.70
N VAL A 122 -10.88 25.22 -8.70
CA VAL A 122 -11.75 26.35 -8.30
C VAL A 122 -11.40 27.67 -8.99
N ASP A 123 -10.22 27.75 -9.61
CA ASP A 123 -9.74 28.92 -10.34
C ASP A 123 -9.19 28.55 -11.72
N GLU A 124 -9.17 29.52 -12.64
CA GLU A 124 -8.72 29.34 -14.04
C GLU A 124 -7.26 28.85 -14.17
N ASN A 125 -6.46 28.99 -13.10
CA ASN A 125 -5.05 28.61 -13.03
C ASN A 125 -4.79 27.45 -12.07
N CYS A 126 -5.85 26.74 -11.66
CA CYS A 126 -5.78 25.52 -10.87
C CYS A 126 -6.07 24.32 -11.78
N PHE A 127 -5.24 23.29 -11.69
CA PHE A 127 -5.38 22.09 -12.51
C PHE A 127 -5.03 20.85 -11.70
N ALA A 128 -5.92 19.85 -11.70
CA ALA A 128 -5.62 18.49 -11.28
C ALA A 128 -5.66 17.55 -12.50
N SER A 129 -4.64 16.71 -12.66
CA SER A 129 -4.58 15.74 -13.76
C SER A 129 -3.78 14.50 -13.39
N THR A 130 -3.95 13.41 -14.16
CA THR A 130 -3.11 12.22 -14.02
C THR A 130 -1.69 12.50 -14.50
N THR A 131 -0.69 11.99 -13.78
CA THR A 131 0.72 12.16 -14.14
C THR A 131 1.38 10.85 -14.55
N THR A 132 2.34 10.93 -15.48
CA THR A 132 3.21 9.80 -15.84
C THR A 132 4.36 9.61 -14.86
N PHE A 133 4.52 10.51 -13.87
CA PHE A 133 5.46 10.34 -12.78
C PHE A 133 4.88 9.35 -11.76
N LYS A 134 5.49 8.17 -11.67
CA LYS A 134 4.89 7.01 -10.97
C LYS A 134 5.55 6.74 -9.63
N LYS A 135 4.75 6.29 -8.66
CA LYS A 135 5.23 5.56 -7.49
C LYS A 135 5.14 4.06 -7.79
N ASP A 136 6.29 3.38 -7.72
CA ASP A 136 6.46 1.98 -8.11
C ASP A 136 6.06 1.77 -9.60
N LYS A 137 4.78 1.51 -9.88
CA LYS A 137 4.24 1.32 -11.23
C LYS A 137 2.88 2.00 -11.46
N PHE A 138 2.31 2.58 -10.42
CA PHE A 138 0.95 3.13 -10.44
C PHE A 138 0.99 4.59 -10.87
N TYR A 139 -0.01 5.00 -11.65
CA TYR A 139 -0.20 6.40 -12.01
C TYR A 139 -0.63 7.17 -10.75
N GLY A 140 -0.22 8.43 -10.67
CA GLY A 140 -0.68 9.35 -9.63
C GLY A 140 -1.45 10.51 -10.26
N PHE A 141 -1.78 11.50 -9.44
CA PHE A 141 -2.18 12.82 -9.92
C PHE A 141 -1.12 13.86 -9.61
N GLU A 142 -1.14 14.94 -10.37
CA GLU A 142 -0.46 16.19 -10.05
C GLU A 142 -1.51 17.30 -9.96
N CYS A 143 -1.39 18.10 -8.90
CA CYS A 143 -2.17 19.33 -8.72
C CYS A 143 -1.23 20.52 -8.88
N ILE A 144 -1.61 21.44 -9.75
CA ILE A 144 -0.87 22.67 -10.02
C ILE A 144 -1.81 23.83 -9.70
N ASP A 145 -1.37 24.68 -8.78
CA ASP A 145 -1.97 25.99 -8.56
C ASP A 145 -0.95 27.06 -8.94
N SER A 146 -1.22 27.73 -10.06
CA SER A 146 -0.44 28.85 -10.58
C SER A 146 -1.18 30.18 -10.52
N SER A 147 -2.27 30.28 -9.72
CA SER A 147 -3.10 31.48 -9.58
C SER A 147 -2.35 32.72 -9.07
N GLY A 148 -1.13 32.54 -8.54
CA GLY A 148 -0.17 33.61 -8.31
C GLY A 148 -0.45 34.44 -7.05
N GLY A 149 0.25 34.12 -5.97
CA GLY A 149 0.55 35.05 -4.87
C GLY A 149 -0.31 34.91 -3.62
N ALA A 150 0.32 35.23 -2.49
CA ALA A 150 -0.25 35.28 -1.15
C ALA A 150 -1.55 36.10 -1.11
N GLY A 151 -2.69 35.43 -1.27
CA GLY A 151 -4.02 36.03 -1.31
C GLY A 151 -4.99 35.36 -2.30
N GLY A 152 -4.48 34.71 -3.35
CA GLY A 152 -5.27 33.83 -4.22
C GLY A 152 -5.41 32.47 -3.57
N GLN A 153 -6.64 32.06 -3.22
CA GLN A 153 -6.94 30.77 -2.62
C GLN A 153 -7.21 29.70 -3.70
N GLY A 154 -6.27 29.59 -4.63
CA GLY A 154 -6.32 28.56 -5.67
C GLY A 154 -6.38 27.17 -5.03
N THR A 155 -7.33 26.35 -5.48
CA THR A 155 -7.49 24.97 -5.03
C THR A 155 -7.61 24.05 -6.24
N ALA A 156 -6.69 23.09 -6.32
CA ALA A 156 -6.76 21.96 -7.23
C ALA A 156 -6.67 20.68 -6.40
N HIS A 157 -7.72 19.86 -6.40
CA HIS A 157 -7.71 18.57 -5.72
C HIS A 157 -8.57 17.54 -6.43
N ILE A 158 -8.35 16.29 -6.06
CA ILE A 158 -9.32 15.21 -6.28
C ILE A 158 -10.07 14.96 -4.97
N ARG A 159 -11.30 14.47 -5.05
CA ARG A 159 -12.05 14.10 -3.86
C ARG A 159 -12.95 12.89 -4.09
N GLU A 160 -13.27 12.24 -2.97
CA GLU A 160 -14.19 11.12 -2.89
C GLU A 160 -15.11 11.32 -1.68
N TYR A 161 -16.36 10.85 -1.78
CA TYR A 161 -17.33 10.91 -0.69
C TYR A 161 -17.25 9.66 0.20
N MET A 162 -17.11 9.87 1.51
CA MET A 162 -17.07 8.79 2.49
C MET A 162 -18.44 8.51 3.09
N THR A 163 -18.62 7.31 3.65
CA THR A 163 -19.82 6.96 4.40
C THR A 163 -19.84 7.66 5.77
N LEU A 164 -20.94 8.32 6.10
CA LEU A 164 -21.11 9.00 7.38
C LEU A 164 -21.11 7.99 8.55
N GLY A 165 -20.44 8.34 9.65
CA GLY A 165 -20.45 7.55 10.89
C GLY A 165 -19.53 6.34 10.89
N SER A 166 -18.76 6.10 9.82
CA SER A 166 -17.73 5.06 9.79
C SER A 166 -16.35 5.58 10.22
N THR A 167 -15.51 4.67 10.74
CA THR A 167 -14.07 4.92 10.80
C THR A 167 -13.51 4.92 9.38
N SER A 168 -12.82 5.99 9.01
CA SER A 168 -12.10 6.08 7.75
C SER A 168 -10.59 5.90 7.98
N TYR A 169 -9.94 5.36 6.95
CA TYR A 169 -8.50 5.24 6.90
C TYR A 169 -8.06 5.63 5.50
N VAL A 170 -7.23 6.66 5.41
CA VAL A 170 -6.67 7.14 4.15
C VAL A 170 -5.18 6.88 4.18
N ARG A 171 -4.67 6.29 3.09
CA ARG A 171 -3.24 6.19 2.82
C ARG A 171 -2.97 6.78 1.45
N PHE A 172 -1.92 7.58 1.33
CA PHE A 172 -1.46 8.04 0.04
C PHE A 172 0.05 8.27 0.04
N TYR A 173 0.63 8.29 -1.17
CA TYR A 173 2.02 8.63 -1.37
C TYR A 173 2.13 10.01 -2.01
N ALA A 174 2.99 10.87 -1.49
CA ALA A 174 3.27 12.16 -2.12
C ALA A 174 4.77 12.34 -2.33
N TYR A 175 5.11 13.00 -3.44
CA TYR A 175 6.47 13.37 -3.79
C TYR A 175 6.58 14.89 -3.79
N PHE A 176 7.52 15.42 -3.02
CA PHE A 176 7.77 16.86 -2.95
C PHE A 176 9.11 17.18 -3.61
N LYS A 177 9.08 18.01 -4.65
CA LYS A 177 10.30 18.59 -5.22
C LYS A 177 10.99 19.48 -4.19
N ASP A 178 12.29 19.70 -4.34
CA ASP A 178 13.07 20.54 -3.41
C ASP A 178 12.50 21.96 -3.27
N ASP A 179 12.03 22.55 -4.36
CA ASP A 179 11.47 23.90 -4.46
C ASP A 179 9.99 23.99 -4.04
N PHE A 180 9.34 22.86 -3.74
CA PHE A 180 7.92 22.84 -3.36
C PHE A 180 7.63 23.68 -2.11
N PHE A 181 8.55 23.66 -1.15
CA PHE A 181 8.39 24.30 0.16
C PHE A 181 8.75 25.80 0.16
N ASP A 182 9.25 26.32 -0.95
CA ASP A 182 9.63 27.74 -1.08
C ASP A 182 8.41 28.67 -1.23
N GLN A 183 7.25 28.09 -1.58
CA GLN A 183 6.02 28.81 -1.89
C GLN A 183 5.08 29.00 -0.69
N GLY A 184 5.55 28.73 0.53
CA GLY A 184 4.74 28.80 1.75
C GLY A 184 3.99 27.52 2.07
N SER A 185 3.08 27.59 3.04
CA SER A 185 2.31 26.42 3.48
C SER A 185 1.26 26.00 2.46
N ARG A 186 1.11 24.70 2.22
CA ARG A 186 0.11 24.14 1.30
C ARG A 186 -0.60 22.96 1.94
N VAL A 187 -1.93 22.97 1.88
CA VAL A 187 -2.78 21.82 2.26
C VAL A 187 -2.61 20.74 1.20
N ILE A 188 -2.34 19.51 1.64
CA ILE A 188 -2.20 18.33 0.76
C ILE A 188 -3.31 17.30 0.99
N MET A 189 -4.03 17.41 2.10
CA MET A 189 -5.24 16.66 2.40
C MET A 189 -6.09 17.47 3.37
N ASN A 190 -7.39 17.49 3.17
CA ASN A 190 -8.37 17.97 4.13
C ASN A 190 -9.48 16.93 4.30
N TYR A 191 -10.12 16.96 5.46
CA TYR A 191 -11.24 16.08 5.77
C TYR A 191 -12.43 16.93 6.16
N GLU A 192 -13.45 16.95 5.32
CA GLU A 192 -14.60 17.84 5.45
C GLU A 192 -15.81 17.10 6.04
N ASP A 193 -16.67 17.84 6.73
CA ASP A 193 -18.01 17.38 7.10
C ASP A 193 -18.98 17.44 5.91
N VAL A 194 -20.25 17.10 6.16
CA VAL A 194 -21.31 17.08 5.13
C VAL A 194 -21.65 18.46 4.57
N ASP A 195 -21.26 19.52 5.26
CA ASP A 195 -21.49 20.92 4.89
C ASP A 195 -20.22 21.57 4.30
N PHE A 196 -19.21 20.76 3.96
CA PHE A 196 -17.90 21.19 3.45
C PHE A 196 -17.10 22.03 4.45
N ASN A 197 -17.36 21.88 5.76
CA ASN A 197 -16.50 22.47 6.77
C ASN A 197 -15.33 21.52 7.06
N PRO A 198 -14.09 22.00 6.97
CA PRO A 198 -12.91 21.19 7.19
C PRO A 198 -12.73 20.91 8.69
N ASN A 199 -12.76 19.63 9.05
CA ASN A 199 -12.51 19.17 10.42
C ASN A 199 -11.02 19.20 10.75
N PHE A 200 -10.19 18.77 9.80
CA PHE A 200 -8.74 18.80 9.93
C PHE A 200 -8.04 18.87 8.57
N TYR A 201 -6.77 19.24 8.64
CA TYR A 201 -5.89 19.43 7.51
C TYR A 201 -4.55 18.75 7.75
N LEU A 202 -4.01 18.15 6.70
CA LEU A 202 -2.60 17.83 6.57
C LEU A 202 -1.97 18.86 5.64
N ALA A 203 -1.03 19.64 6.17
CA ALA A 203 -0.40 20.73 5.42
C ALA A 203 1.12 20.68 5.54
N THR A 204 1.75 20.94 4.41
CA THR A 204 3.17 21.29 4.35
C THR A 204 3.37 22.73 4.81
N LEU A 205 4.54 23.02 5.35
CA LEU A 205 4.98 24.35 5.73
C LEU A 205 6.35 24.65 5.09
N THR A 206 6.81 25.89 5.29
CA THR A 206 8.19 26.26 5.00
C THR A 206 9.19 25.37 5.76
N ASN A 207 10.43 25.34 5.30
CA ASN A 207 11.50 24.50 5.87
C ASN A 207 11.23 22.99 5.80
N LYS A 208 10.50 22.54 4.76
CA LYS A 208 10.22 21.11 4.51
C LYS A 208 9.43 20.44 5.64
N LYS A 209 8.63 21.21 6.39
CA LYS A 209 7.86 20.68 7.50
C LYS A 209 6.48 20.23 7.05
N ILE A 210 5.88 19.31 7.80
CA ILE A 210 4.49 18.88 7.65
C ILE A 210 3.82 18.80 9.01
N ARG A 211 2.53 19.15 9.05
CA ARG A 211 1.70 19.08 10.26
C ARG A 211 0.29 18.60 9.93
N LEU A 212 -0.32 17.91 10.89
CA LEU A 212 -1.75 17.68 10.94
C LEU A 212 -2.35 18.64 11.99
N TYR A 213 -3.45 19.32 11.67
CA TYR A 213 -4.08 20.29 12.58
C TYR A 213 -5.59 20.42 12.32
N SER A 214 -6.35 20.86 13.32
CA SER A 214 -7.79 21.16 13.24
C SER A 214 -8.05 22.66 13.44
N GLU A 215 -9.06 23.21 12.74
CA GLU A 215 -9.42 24.63 12.84
C GLU A 215 -10.58 24.91 13.81
N ASN A 216 -11.24 23.87 14.34
CA ASN A 216 -12.46 23.99 15.15
C ASN A 216 -12.26 24.31 16.64
N ALA A 217 -11.04 24.51 17.12
CA ALA A 217 -10.78 24.95 18.49
C ALA A 217 -10.22 26.37 18.52
N ALA A 218 -10.56 27.16 19.54
CA ALA A 218 -10.15 28.57 19.76
C ALA A 218 -8.63 28.84 19.81
N SER A 219 -7.81 27.86 19.47
CA SER A 219 -6.41 27.91 19.14
C SER A 219 -6.14 26.72 18.21
N ASP A 220 -5.49 26.94 17.06
CA ASP A 220 -4.88 25.90 16.22
C ASP A 220 -4.21 24.87 17.16
N THR A 221 -4.86 23.74 17.41
CA THR A 221 -4.30 22.67 18.23
C THR A 221 -3.26 21.97 17.38
N GLN A 222 -2.03 22.45 17.52
CA GLN A 222 -0.87 21.94 16.79
C GLN A 222 -0.37 20.67 17.47
N ASP A 223 -0.46 19.53 16.78
CA ASP A 223 -0.04 18.26 17.38
C ASP A 223 1.41 17.88 17.10
N SER A 224 2.04 18.39 16.05
CA SER A 224 3.51 18.38 15.83
C SER A 224 3.88 18.78 14.42
N GLU A 225 5.14 19.20 14.23
CA GLU A 225 5.76 19.39 12.93
C GLU A 225 6.87 18.36 12.71
N VAL A 226 6.87 17.73 11.54
CA VAL A 226 7.91 16.77 11.13
C VAL A 226 8.64 17.31 9.91
N THR A 227 9.97 17.19 9.89
CA THR A 227 10.77 17.59 8.71
C THR A 227 10.83 16.44 7.71
N LEU A 228 10.41 16.71 6.49
CA LEU A 228 10.44 15.78 5.35
C LEU A 228 11.76 15.88 4.58
N SER A 229 12.09 14.80 3.90
CA SER A 229 13.12 14.81 2.88
C SER A 229 12.51 15.28 1.56
N SER A 230 13.24 16.06 0.80
CA SER A 230 12.80 16.48 -0.52
C SER A 230 13.29 15.51 -1.60
N ASN A 231 12.69 15.60 -2.79
CA ASN A 231 12.97 14.74 -3.92
C ASN A 231 12.86 13.24 -3.61
N THR A 232 11.94 12.88 -2.71
CA THR A 232 11.62 11.50 -2.37
C THR A 232 10.12 11.36 -2.14
N TRP A 233 9.65 10.11 -2.27
CA TRP A 233 8.29 9.74 -1.92
C TRP A 233 8.16 9.55 -0.41
N HIS A 234 7.08 10.08 0.15
CA HIS A 234 6.64 9.87 1.52
C HIS A 234 5.29 9.18 1.55
N CYS A 235 5.09 8.27 2.50
CA CYS A 235 3.82 7.62 2.77
C CYS A 235 3.10 8.34 3.91
N PHE A 236 1.90 8.83 3.65
CA PHE A 236 1.03 9.44 4.66
C PHE A 236 -0.13 8.52 4.94
N GLU A 237 -0.43 8.33 6.22
CA GLU A 237 -1.55 7.52 6.67
C GLU A 237 -2.32 8.29 7.73
N VAL A 238 -3.64 8.36 7.59
CA VAL A 238 -4.53 9.05 8.53
C VAL A 238 -5.71 8.14 8.82
N ARG A 239 -5.93 7.86 10.10
CA ARG A 239 -7.08 7.13 10.62
C ARG A 239 -7.98 8.11 11.37
N THR A 240 -9.18 8.30 10.83
CA THR A 240 -10.22 9.11 11.47
C THR A 240 -11.27 8.15 12.04
N PRO A 241 -11.35 7.97 13.36
CA PRO A 241 -12.38 7.14 13.97
C PRO A 241 -13.78 7.74 13.80
N THR A 242 -14.81 6.93 14.01
CA THR A 242 -16.16 7.45 14.24
C THR A 242 -16.11 8.40 15.45
N PRO A 243 -16.64 9.64 15.33
CA PRO A 243 -16.53 10.64 16.40
C PRO A 243 -17.15 10.16 17.71
N THR A 244 -16.40 10.30 18.81
CA THR A 244 -16.85 10.12 20.19
C THR A 244 -16.15 11.15 21.08
N ALA A 245 -16.63 11.39 22.31
CA ALA A 245 -15.99 12.32 23.26
C ALA A 245 -14.54 11.95 23.65
N SER A 246 -14.02 10.81 23.17
CA SER A 246 -12.64 10.36 23.42
C SER A 246 -11.94 9.89 22.14
N SER A 247 -12.52 10.18 20.97
CA SER A 247 -11.94 9.78 19.71
C SER A 247 -10.73 10.65 19.38
N SER A 248 -9.62 10.02 18.96
CA SER A 248 -8.42 10.71 18.49
C SER A 248 -8.11 10.36 17.04
N ILE A 249 -7.68 11.36 16.27
CA ILE A 249 -7.18 11.14 14.92
C ILE A 249 -5.72 10.67 15.03
N GLN A 250 -5.43 9.55 14.38
CA GLN A 250 -4.11 8.96 14.38
C GLN A 250 -3.49 9.09 13.01
N TRP A 251 -2.20 9.39 12.95
CA TRP A 251 -1.51 9.55 11.68
C TRP A 251 -0.07 9.06 11.72
N TRP A 252 0.45 8.71 10.55
CA TRP A 252 1.79 8.18 10.35
C TRP A 252 2.45 8.83 9.14
N ILE A 253 3.78 8.95 9.22
CA ILE A 253 4.65 9.33 8.11
C ILE A 253 5.68 8.21 7.97
N ASP A 254 5.75 7.60 6.79
CA ASP A 254 6.68 6.51 6.48
C ASP A 254 6.63 5.36 7.52
N GLY A 255 5.41 5.03 7.98
CA GLY A 255 5.16 3.99 8.99
C GLY A 255 5.47 4.41 10.43
N VAL A 256 5.98 5.62 10.66
CA VAL A 256 6.26 6.17 12.00
C VAL A 256 5.05 6.94 12.49
N LYS A 257 4.48 6.50 13.62
CA LYS A 257 3.33 7.15 14.26
C LYS A 257 3.70 8.54 14.78
N GLN A 258 2.84 9.50 14.50
CA GLN A 258 2.96 10.88 14.99
C GLN A 258 2.02 11.12 16.18
N PRO A 259 2.24 12.19 16.97
CA PRO A 259 1.30 12.64 18.00
C PRO A 259 -0.14 12.74 17.50
N GLU A 260 -1.06 12.16 18.27
CA GLU A 260 -2.48 12.09 17.90
C GLU A 260 -3.17 13.44 18.07
N ILE A 261 -4.14 13.75 17.23
CA ILE A 261 -5.04 14.89 17.46
C ILE A 261 -6.15 14.46 18.39
N THR A 262 -6.20 15.12 19.54
CA THR A 262 -7.25 14.95 20.54
C THR A 262 -8.10 16.20 20.60
N GLY A 263 -9.40 16.08 20.37
CA GLY A 263 -10.35 17.19 20.41
C GLY A 263 -11.78 16.70 20.24
N ASP A 264 -12.73 17.47 20.77
CA ASP A 264 -14.17 17.26 20.57
C ASP A 264 -14.60 17.60 19.12
#